data_AF-A0A1Y2TQY4-F1
#
_entry.id   AF-A0A1Y2TQY4-F1
#
_cell.length_a   1.000
_cell.length_b   1.000
_cell.length_c   1.000
_cell.angle_alpha   90.00
_cell.angle_beta   90.00
_cell.angle_gamma   90.00
#
_symmetry.space_group_name_H-M   'P 1'
#
loop_
_entity.id
_entity.type
_entity.pdbx_description
1 polymer ?
#
loop_
_entity_poly.entity_id
_entity_poly.type
_entity_poly.pdbx_seq_one_letter_code
_entity_poly.pdbx_strand_id
1 'polypeptide(L)'
;MPWPENHRLIYEARHTRLYPPISLTLFNQSIGGKFLRAAAPGAVCHPGQPAYNAEQCAIVTPRWSTDDFHRDYPVSIMWQQFNNDTRLPDPDAPCSPDGYPAYVVNATIKLALDFARTHGVRVIVKSTGHDYQGRSQALGALSIWARHMGGLKIYTSFQPRGCQFTIDDSAVTIGGGSAVSDIYDELGKIYQTIVAGSGRSVGVEAI
;
A
#
# COMPACT_ATOMS: atom_id res chain seq x y z
N MET A 1 -19.67 -21.56 17.39
CA MET A 1 -18.82 -22.25 16.41
C MET A 1 -17.37 -22.07 16.84
N PRO A 2 -16.68 -23.12 17.31
CA PRO A 2 -15.28 -23.02 17.67
C PRO A 2 -14.41 -23.01 16.41
N TRP A 3 -13.38 -22.18 16.41
CA TRP A 3 -12.34 -22.16 15.39
C TRP A 3 -11.55 -23.49 15.45
N PRO A 4 -11.24 -24.15 14.33
CA PRO A 4 -10.41 -25.34 14.35
C PRO A 4 -8.98 -24.97 14.77
N GLU A 5 -8.51 -25.61 15.85
CA GLU A 5 -7.13 -25.56 16.29
C GLU A 5 -6.19 -26.22 15.26
N ASN A 6 -5.00 -25.63 15.10
CA ASN A 6 -3.79 -26.25 14.54
C ASN A 6 -3.54 -26.26 13.02
N HIS A 7 -3.79 -25.14 12.33
CA HIS A 7 -3.06 -24.83 11.09
C HIS A 7 -2.17 -23.60 11.29
N ARG A 8 -0.95 -23.79 11.81
CA ARG A 8 0.13 -22.82 11.57
C ARG A 8 0.46 -22.90 10.09
N LEU A 9 -0.25 -22.14 9.26
CA LEU A 9 0.19 -21.85 7.91
C LEU A 9 1.46 -20.99 8.06
N ILE A 10 2.63 -21.64 7.99
CA ILE A 10 3.86 -20.93 7.74
C ILE A 10 3.73 -20.41 6.30
N TYR A 11 3.39 -19.14 6.16
CA TYR A 11 3.41 -18.48 4.86
C TYR A 11 4.83 -18.61 4.29
N GLU A 12 4.98 -19.26 3.13
CA GLU A 12 6.29 -19.45 2.51
C GLU A 12 6.80 -18.10 1.98
N ALA A 13 7.74 -17.50 2.72
CA ALA A 13 8.37 -16.22 2.37
C ALA A 13 9.52 -16.35 1.35
N ARG A 14 9.74 -17.53 0.77
CA ARG A 14 10.86 -17.78 -0.15
C ARG A 14 10.40 -17.73 -1.61
N HIS A 15 11.25 -17.17 -2.46
CA HIS A 15 11.19 -17.19 -3.93
C HIS A 15 11.01 -18.59 -4.58
N THR A 16 10.89 -19.67 -3.79
CA THR A 16 10.81 -21.07 -4.24
C THR A 16 9.43 -21.48 -4.73
N ARG A 17 8.37 -20.70 -4.47
CA ARG A 17 7.02 -20.97 -5.01
C ARG A 17 6.43 -19.75 -5.71
N LEU A 18 7.11 -19.29 -6.76
CA LEU A 18 6.51 -18.36 -7.71
C LEU A 18 5.23 -19.00 -8.28
N TYR A 19 4.09 -18.32 -8.16
CA TYR A 19 2.81 -18.82 -8.68
C TYR A 19 2.94 -19.10 -10.18
N PRO A 20 2.30 -20.18 -10.68
CA PRO A 20 2.34 -20.49 -12.09
C PRO A 20 1.86 -19.26 -12.89
N PRO A 21 2.60 -18.83 -13.93
CA PRO A 21 2.31 -17.60 -14.67
C PRO A 21 0.85 -17.50 -15.13
N ILE A 22 0.23 -18.62 -15.52
CA ILE A 22 -1.16 -18.67 -15.97
C ILE A 22 -2.17 -18.28 -14.88
N SER A 23 -1.91 -18.63 -13.61
CA SER A 23 -2.76 -18.27 -12.48
C SER A 23 -2.69 -16.77 -12.18
N LEU A 24 -1.52 -16.16 -12.37
CA LEU A 24 -1.35 -14.72 -12.20
C LEU A 24 -1.98 -13.91 -13.33
N THR A 25 -1.93 -14.40 -14.57
CA THR A 25 -2.60 -13.76 -15.71
C THR A 25 -4.12 -13.75 -15.52
N LEU A 26 -4.72 -14.90 -15.17
CA LEU A 26 -6.16 -14.99 -14.90
C LEU A 26 -6.56 -14.14 -13.70
N PHE A 27 -5.76 -14.15 -12.63
CA PHE A 27 -5.98 -13.28 -11.48
C PHE A 27 -5.96 -11.80 -11.89
N ASN A 28 -4.95 -11.36 -12.63
CA ASN A 28 -4.85 -9.99 -13.12
C ASN A 28 -6.07 -9.59 -13.95
N GLN A 29 -6.53 -10.46 -14.85
CA GLN A 29 -7.75 -10.24 -15.63
C GLN A 29 -8.98 -10.10 -14.72
N SER A 30 -9.12 -10.97 -13.71
CA SER A 30 -10.26 -10.96 -12.77
C SER A 30 -10.36 -9.67 -11.95
N ILE A 31 -9.22 -9.01 -11.69
CA ILE A 31 -9.16 -7.73 -10.98
C ILE A 31 -9.09 -6.52 -11.93
N GLY A 32 -9.35 -6.72 -13.22
CA GLY A 32 -9.40 -5.64 -14.22
C GLY A 32 -8.04 -5.01 -14.52
N GLY A 33 -6.96 -5.79 -14.54
CA GLY A 33 -5.63 -5.30 -14.88
C GLY A 33 -4.89 -4.61 -13.73
N LYS A 34 -5.39 -4.73 -12.49
CA LYS A 34 -4.87 -4.04 -11.31
C LYS A 34 -3.74 -4.76 -10.57
N PHE A 35 -3.16 -5.81 -11.17
CA PHE A 35 -2.00 -6.50 -10.65
C PHE A 35 -0.72 -5.80 -11.11
N LEU A 36 0.20 -5.56 -10.18
CA LEU A 36 1.47 -4.90 -10.45
C LEU A 36 2.64 -5.77 -9.98
N ARG A 37 3.69 -5.81 -10.81
CA ARG A 37 5.04 -6.25 -10.44
C ARG A 37 5.97 -5.04 -10.54
N ALA A 38 5.95 -4.20 -9.50
CA ALA A 38 6.81 -3.04 -9.44
C ALA A 38 8.16 -3.43 -8.80
N ALA A 39 9.26 -3.03 -9.44
CA ALA A 39 10.57 -3.07 -8.81
C ALA A 39 10.62 -2.05 -7.65
N ALA A 40 11.50 -2.25 -6.66
CA ALA A 40 11.72 -1.19 -5.68
C ALA A 40 12.29 0.06 -6.37
N PRO A 41 11.94 1.28 -5.90
CA PRO A 41 12.29 2.50 -6.62
C PRO A 41 13.80 2.71 -6.77
N GLY A 42 14.62 2.32 -5.78
CA GLY A 42 16.08 2.47 -5.85
C GLY A 42 16.77 1.51 -6.82
N ALA A 43 16.04 0.50 -7.33
CA ALA A 43 16.59 -0.49 -8.28
C ALA A 43 17.22 0.14 -9.54
N VAL A 44 16.73 1.31 -9.95
CA VAL A 44 17.22 2.03 -11.12
C VAL A 44 18.60 2.65 -10.91
N CYS A 45 19.08 2.73 -9.67
CA CYS A 45 20.35 3.37 -9.32
C CYS A 45 21.55 2.42 -9.23
N HIS A 46 21.37 1.11 -9.45
CA HIS A 46 22.45 0.12 -9.30
C HIS A 46 22.97 -0.35 -10.67
N PRO A 47 24.18 0.07 -11.11
CA PRO A 47 24.77 -0.38 -12.37
C PRO A 47 24.88 -1.91 -12.45
N GLY A 48 24.69 -2.45 -13.67
CA GLY A 48 24.75 -3.90 -13.91
C GLY A 48 23.50 -4.69 -13.51
N GLN A 49 22.51 -4.05 -12.87
CA GLN A 49 21.21 -4.66 -12.61
C GLN A 49 20.26 -4.50 -13.81
N PRO A 50 19.34 -5.45 -14.06
CA PRO A 50 18.39 -5.34 -15.17
C PRO A 50 17.50 -4.09 -15.14
N ALA A 51 17.28 -3.52 -13.95
CA ALA A 51 16.46 -2.33 -13.75
C ALA A 51 17.24 -1.00 -13.85
N TYR A 52 18.57 -1.04 -14.02
CA TYR A 52 19.41 0.15 -14.02
C TYR A 52 18.97 1.15 -15.09
N ASN A 53 18.79 2.40 -14.69
CA ASN A 53 18.49 3.50 -15.58
C ASN A 53 18.97 4.81 -14.93
N ALA A 54 20.02 5.41 -15.49
CA ALA A 54 20.64 6.60 -14.94
C ALA A 54 19.69 7.82 -14.90
N GLU A 55 18.83 7.99 -15.91
CA GLU A 55 17.86 9.08 -15.96
C GLU A 55 16.79 8.93 -14.88
N GLN A 56 16.28 7.70 -14.69
CA GLN A 56 15.31 7.42 -13.63
C GLN A 56 15.95 7.53 -12.25
N CYS A 57 17.22 7.12 -12.09
CA CYS A 57 17.94 7.32 -10.85
C CYS A 57 18.04 8.81 -10.48
N ALA A 58 18.38 9.67 -11.45
CA ALA A 58 18.42 11.12 -11.23
C ALA A 58 17.06 11.73 -10.80
N ILE A 59 15.94 11.07 -11.12
CA ILE A 59 14.60 11.46 -10.66
C ILE A 59 14.29 10.90 -9.26
N VAL A 60 14.67 9.65 -9.00
CA VAL A 60 14.38 8.94 -7.75
C VAL A 60 15.18 9.52 -6.59
N THR A 61 16.49 9.76 -6.77
CA THR A 61 17.40 10.21 -5.70
C THR A 61 16.90 11.47 -4.97
N PRO A 62 16.54 12.59 -5.62
CA PRO A 62 16.07 13.78 -4.91
C PRO A 62 14.68 13.62 -4.28
N ARG A 63 13.88 12.66 -4.76
CA ARG A 63 12.53 12.38 -4.23
C ARG A 63 12.53 11.39 -3.08
N TRP A 64 13.63 10.67 -2.88
CA TRP A 64 13.74 9.60 -1.89
C TRP A 64 13.48 10.08 -0.46
N SER A 65 13.79 11.32 -0.13
CA SER A 65 13.53 11.86 1.22
C SER A 65 12.10 12.39 1.39
N THR A 66 11.23 12.25 0.38
CA THR A 66 9.87 12.79 0.41
C THR A 66 8.83 11.72 0.69
N ASP A 67 7.90 12.03 1.61
CA ASP A 67 6.83 11.09 1.97
C ASP A 67 5.91 10.78 0.79
N ASP A 68 5.59 11.80 -0.02
CA ASP A 68 4.66 11.66 -1.15
C ASP A 68 5.21 10.70 -2.20
N PHE A 69 6.52 10.69 -2.43
CA PHE A 69 7.14 9.73 -3.32
C PHE A 69 6.90 8.29 -2.86
N HIS A 70 7.18 7.98 -1.60
CA HIS A 70 7.00 6.64 -1.07
C HIS A 70 5.52 6.25 -0.91
N ARG A 71 4.66 7.23 -0.56
CA ARG A 71 3.20 7.09 -0.52
C ARG A 71 2.66 6.64 -1.88
N ASP A 72 3.06 7.32 -2.94
CA ASP A 72 2.56 7.13 -4.30
C ASP A 72 3.31 6.04 -5.06
N TYR A 73 4.32 5.41 -4.46
CA TYR A 73 5.02 4.25 -5.02
C TYR A 73 4.44 2.93 -4.48
N PRO A 74 4.12 1.94 -5.33
CA PRO A 74 3.34 0.76 -4.94
C PRO A 74 4.00 -0.15 -3.90
N VAL A 75 5.32 -0.33 -3.95
CA VAL A 75 6.07 -1.24 -3.06
C VAL A 75 6.93 -0.50 -2.03
N SER A 76 6.97 0.83 -2.08
CA SER A 76 7.88 1.61 -1.25
C SER A 76 7.18 2.06 0.04
N ILE A 77 8.00 2.20 1.07
CA ILE A 77 7.69 2.80 2.38
C ILE A 77 8.85 3.73 2.72
N MET A 78 8.67 4.71 3.59
CA MET A 78 9.68 5.76 3.79
C MET A 78 10.76 5.31 4.78
N TRP A 79 10.42 4.34 5.63
CA TRP A 79 11.28 3.73 6.64
C TRP A 79 12.02 2.54 6.04
N GLN A 80 13.08 2.81 5.27
CA GLN A 80 13.81 1.79 4.51
C GLN A 80 14.46 0.69 5.37
N GLN A 81 14.66 0.94 6.66
CA GLN A 81 15.14 -0.10 7.58
C GLN A 81 14.19 -1.31 7.65
N PHE A 82 12.90 -1.13 7.39
CA PHE A 82 11.93 -2.24 7.32
C PHE A 82 12.01 -3.01 6.00
N ASN A 83 12.68 -2.45 4.99
CA ASN A 83 13.14 -3.13 3.79
C ASN A 83 14.57 -3.64 3.92
N ASN A 84 15.17 -3.55 5.11
CA ASN A 84 16.57 -3.88 5.37
C ASN A 84 17.55 -3.14 4.43
N ASP A 85 17.16 -1.93 4.00
CA ASP A 85 17.94 -1.06 3.12
C ASP A 85 18.44 -1.75 1.84
N THR A 86 17.70 -2.76 1.34
CA THR A 86 18.22 -3.65 0.30
C THR A 86 18.17 -3.08 -1.11
N ARG A 87 17.56 -1.91 -1.35
CA ARG A 87 17.54 -1.19 -2.65
C ARG A 87 17.42 0.33 -2.46
N LEU A 88 18.43 0.92 -1.81
CA LEU A 88 18.56 2.37 -1.71
C LEU A 88 18.95 2.98 -3.06
N PRO A 89 18.70 4.27 -3.33
CA PRO A 89 19.15 4.96 -4.54
C PRO A 89 20.63 5.33 -4.43
N ASP A 90 21.45 4.34 -4.09
CA ASP A 90 22.89 4.44 -3.87
C ASP A 90 23.54 3.30 -4.67
N PRO A 91 24.38 3.60 -5.67
CA PRO A 91 25.00 2.58 -6.52
C PRO A 91 25.88 1.60 -5.73
N ASP A 92 26.42 2.01 -4.59
CA ASP A 92 27.30 1.20 -3.74
C ASP A 92 26.53 0.38 -2.69
N ALA A 93 25.23 0.67 -2.50
CA ALA A 93 24.38 -0.09 -1.60
C ALA A 93 24.01 -1.46 -2.17
N PRO A 94 23.66 -2.44 -1.31
CA PRO A 94 23.10 -3.70 -1.75
C PRO A 94 21.89 -3.49 -2.67
N CYS A 95 21.75 -4.34 -3.69
CA CYS A 95 20.58 -4.36 -4.59
C CYS A 95 19.92 -5.74 -4.57
N SER A 96 19.24 -6.06 -3.46
CA SER A 96 18.42 -7.26 -3.32
C SER A 96 16.92 -6.90 -3.29
N PRO A 97 16.02 -7.66 -3.96
CA PRO A 97 14.58 -7.49 -3.78
C PRO A 97 14.09 -7.90 -2.38
N ASP A 98 14.95 -8.46 -1.52
CA ASP A 98 14.55 -9.20 -0.31
C ASP A 98 13.92 -8.38 0.83
N GLY A 99 13.70 -7.08 0.67
CA GLY A 99 12.88 -6.28 1.60
C GLY A 99 11.43 -6.07 1.14
N TYR A 100 11.08 -6.47 -0.08
CA TYR A 100 9.89 -5.97 -0.78
C TYR A 100 8.80 -7.03 -1.01
N PRO A 101 7.52 -6.62 -1.08
CA PRO A 101 6.45 -7.51 -1.50
C PRO A 101 6.72 -7.98 -2.94
N ALA A 102 6.43 -9.25 -3.20
CA ALA A 102 6.61 -9.82 -4.54
C ALA A 102 5.57 -9.27 -5.53
N TYR A 103 4.37 -8.96 -5.03
CA TYR A 103 3.23 -8.57 -5.85
C TYR A 103 2.45 -7.43 -5.18
N VAL A 104 1.82 -6.60 -6.00
CA VAL A 104 0.91 -5.56 -5.53
C VAL A 104 -0.42 -5.67 -6.28
N VAL A 105 -1.51 -5.49 -5.55
CA VAL A 105 -2.86 -5.32 -6.10
C VAL A 105 -3.35 -3.93 -5.78
N ASN A 106 -3.69 -3.17 -6.82
CA ASN A 106 -4.27 -1.85 -6.66
C ASN A 106 -5.75 -1.97 -6.26
N ALA A 107 -6.08 -1.59 -5.02
CA ALA A 107 -7.44 -1.31 -4.55
C ALA A 107 -8.53 -2.39 -4.81
N THR A 108 -8.17 -3.68 -4.93
CA THR A 108 -9.14 -4.78 -5.13
C THR A 108 -9.07 -5.80 -3.99
N ILE A 109 -9.67 -5.44 -2.84
CA ILE A 109 -9.49 -6.17 -1.57
C ILE A 109 -10.01 -7.60 -1.64
N LYS A 110 -11.28 -7.80 -2.00
CA LYS A 110 -11.93 -9.12 -1.90
C LYS A 110 -11.20 -10.19 -2.71
N LEU A 111 -10.97 -9.93 -4.00
CA LEU A 111 -10.31 -10.89 -4.89
C LEU A 111 -8.85 -11.13 -4.49
N ALA A 112 -8.14 -10.10 -4.01
CA ALA A 112 -6.78 -10.27 -3.50
C ALA A 112 -6.73 -11.18 -2.25
N LEU A 113 -7.66 -11.00 -1.32
CA LEU A 113 -7.76 -11.86 -0.12
C LEU A 113 -8.18 -13.29 -0.49
N ASP A 114 -9.12 -13.45 -1.41
CA ASP A 114 -9.54 -14.78 -1.89
C ASP A 114 -8.38 -15.51 -2.59
N PHE A 115 -7.62 -14.81 -3.44
CA PHE A 115 -6.39 -15.33 -4.03
C PHE A 115 -5.36 -15.71 -2.96
N ALA A 116 -5.10 -14.82 -2.00
CA ALA A 116 -4.13 -15.06 -0.94
C ALA A 116 -4.47 -16.29 -0.08
N ARG A 117 -5.74 -16.41 0.30
CA ARG A 117 -6.25 -17.56 1.05
C ARG A 117 -6.15 -18.86 0.26
N THR A 118 -6.47 -18.83 -1.02
CA THR A 118 -6.42 -20.01 -1.91
C THR A 118 -4.98 -20.50 -2.11
N HIS A 119 -4.02 -19.58 -2.18
CA HIS A 119 -2.64 -19.88 -2.53
C HIS A 119 -1.64 -19.80 -1.37
N GLY A 120 -2.11 -19.59 -0.13
CA GLY A 120 -1.27 -19.50 1.07
C GLY A 120 -0.29 -18.33 1.04
N VAL A 121 -0.67 -17.20 0.44
CA VAL A 121 0.18 -16.00 0.31
C VAL A 121 0.06 -15.15 1.57
N ARG A 122 1.18 -14.64 2.10
CA ARG A 122 1.13 -13.58 3.11
C ARG A 122 0.55 -12.32 2.49
N VAL A 123 -0.43 -11.71 3.16
CA VAL A 123 -0.99 -10.41 2.77
C VAL A 123 -0.42 -9.32 3.66
N ILE A 124 -0.13 -8.18 3.05
CA ILE A 124 0.07 -6.91 3.75
C ILE A 124 -0.89 -5.88 3.14
N VAL A 125 -1.19 -4.83 3.90
CA VAL A 125 -1.96 -3.69 3.40
C VAL A 125 -1.09 -2.45 3.51
N LYS A 126 -1.00 -1.70 2.41
CA LYS A 126 -0.32 -0.40 2.37
C LYS A 126 -1.32 0.65 1.93
N SER A 127 -1.66 1.57 2.82
CA SER A 127 -2.29 2.84 2.42
C SER A 127 -1.20 3.81 1.97
N THR A 128 -0.58 4.51 2.92
CA THR A 128 0.51 5.46 2.63
C THR A 128 1.90 4.87 2.87
N GLY A 129 2.08 3.98 3.85
CA GLY A 129 3.39 3.41 4.18
C GLY A 129 4.14 4.14 5.31
N HIS A 130 3.43 5.00 6.06
CA HIS A 130 3.89 5.73 7.26
C HIS A 130 4.08 4.85 8.51
N ASP A 131 4.27 3.55 8.35
CA ASP A 131 4.27 2.64 9.50
C ASP A 131 5.66 2.52 10.15
N TYR A 132 5.80 3.14 11.32
CA TYR A 132 7.02 3.09 12.15
C TYR A 132 7.32 1.71 12.75
N GLN A 133 6.55 0.67 12.41
CA GLN A 133 6.76 -0.71 12.86
C GLN A 133 6.87 -1.70 11.68
N GLY A 134 6.94 -1.21 10.43
CA GLY A 134 7.09 -2.05 9.24
C GLY A 134 5.89 -2.91 8.88
N ARG A 135 4.71 -2.68 9.47
CA ARG A 135 3.51 -3.52 9.30
C ARG A 135 2.91 -3.45 7.90
N SER A 136 3.19 -2.39 7.14
CA SER A 136 2.76 -2.21 5.75
C SER A 136 3.75 -2.76 4.73
N GLN A 137 4.66 -3.65 5.16
CA GLN A 137 5.74 -4.18 4.34
C GLN A 137 6.11 -5.60 4.72
N ALA A 138 6.48 -6.41 3.73
CA ALA A 138 6.98 -7.76 3.95
C ALA A 138 7.57 -8.35 2.67
N LEU A 139 8.71 -9.03 2.83
CA LEU A 139 9.29 -9.89 1.81
C LEU A 139 8.27 -10.92 1.29
N GLY A 140 8.13 -11.01 -0.03
CA GLY A 140 7.39 -12.08 -0.69
C GLY A 140 5.87 -11.98 -0.57
N ALA A 141 5.36 -10.95 0.12
CA ALA A 141 3.93 -10.77 0.32
C ALA A 141 3.19 -10.30 -0.94
N LEU A 142 1.87 -10.52 -0.93
CA LEU A 142 0.92 -9.80 -1.76
C LEU A 142 0.51 -8.52 -1.03
N SER A 143 0.94 -7.37 -1.53
CA SER A 143 0.54 -6.07 -1.00
C SER A 143 -0.78 -5.62 -1.60
N ILE A 144 -1.77 -5.35 -0.76
CA ILE A 144 -2.97 -4.63 -1.17
C ILE A 144 -2.67 -3.14 -0.99
N TRP A 145 -2.48 -2.45 -2.10
CA TRP A 145 -2.19 -1.02 -2.10
C TRP A 145 -3.50 -0.24 -2.15
N ALA A 146 -3.87 0.32 -1.00
CA ALA A 146 -5.14 1.01 -0.78
C ALA A 146 -5.12 2.47 -1.23
N ARG A 147 -3.95 3.04 -1.59
CA ARG A 147 -3.78 4.47 -1.95
C ARG A 147 -4.83 5.02 -2.90
N HIS A 148 -5.30 4.21 -3.86
CA HIS A 148 -6.30 4.63 -4.86
C HIS A 148 -7.75 4.40 -4.42
N MET A 149 -7.99 3.89 -3.22
CA MET A 149 -9.31 3.87 -2.56
C MET A 149 -9.57 5.20 -1.85
N GLY A 150 -9.39 6.31 -2.56
CA GLY A 150 -9.59 7.66 -2.03
C GLY A 150 -11.01 8.19 -2.24
N GLY A 151 -11.16 9.50 -2.06
CA GLY A 151 -12.40 10.23 -2.29
C GLY A 151 -13.15 10.53 -0.99
N LEU A 152 -13.88 11.64 -1.00
CA LEU A 152 -14.67 12.11 0.12
C LEU A 152 -16.14 12.19 -0.29
N LYS A 153 -17.02 11.82 0.62
CA LYS A 153 -18.46 12.09 0.51
C LYS A 153 -18.91 12.86 1.73
N ILE A 154 -19.38 14.08 1.48
CA ILE A 154 -19.73 15.05 2.51
C ILE A 154 -21.24 15.03 2.72
N TYR A 155 -21.64 15.11 3.98
CA TYR A 155 -23.03 15.10 4.43
C TYR A 155 -23.26 16.26 5.38
N THR A 156 -24.48 16.80 5.37
CA THR A 156 -24.92 17.85 6.30
C THR A 156 -25.60 17.29 7.57
N SER A 157 -25.84 15.99 7.58
CA SER A 157 -26.34 15.22 8.73
C SER A 157 -25.87 13.77 8.61
N PHE A 158 -25.76 13.07 9.72
CA PHE A 158 -25.34 11.67 9.75
C PHE A 158 -26.21 10.83 10.66
N GLN A 159 -26.81 9.78 10.10
CA GLN A 159 -27.48 8.74 10.87
C GLN A 159 -26.58 7.50 10.91
N PRO A 160 -26.03 7.14 12.08
CA PRO A 160 -25.26 5.90 12.21
C PRO A 160 -26.12 4.69 11.86
N ARG A 161 -25.54 3.70 11.18
CA ARG A 161 -26.25 2.49 10.78
C ARG A 161 -26.80 1.77 12.03
N GLY A 162 -28.11 1.51 12.04
CA GLY A 162 -28.79 0.83 13.14
C GLY A 162 -29.24 1.75 14.28
N CYS A 163 -28.96 3.05 14.20
CA CYS A 163 -29.43 4.04 15.16
C CYS A 163 -30.69 4.76 14.65
N GLN A 164 -31.61 5.08 15.57
CA GLN A 164 -32.83 5.83 15.28
C GLN A 164 -32.65 7.35 15.46
N PHE A 165 -31.51 7.79 15.96
CA PHE A 165 -31.17 9.20 16.10
C PHE A 165 -30.25 9.66 14.96
N THR A 166 -30.32 10.95 14.64
CA THR A 166 -29.47 11.61 13.66
C THR A 166 -28.55 12.59 14.38
N ILE A 167 -27.32 12.71 13.90
CA ILE A 167 -26.40 13.79 14.26
C ILE A 167 -26.62 14.90 13.23
N ASP A 168 -27.23 15.99 13.67
CA ASP A 168 -27.53 17.16 12.83
C ASP A 168 -26.29 18.07 12.70
N ASP A 169 -25.19 17.47 12.25
CA ASP A 169 -23.94 18.16 11.96
C ASP A 169 -23.25 17.53 10.74
N SER A 170 -22.25 18.23 10.23
CA SER A 170 -21.49 17.80 9.06
C SER A 170 -20.73 16.51 9.34
N ALA A 171 -20.76 15.61 8.37
CA ALA A 171 -20.01 14.37 8.41
C ALA A 171 -19.35 14.12 7.06
N VAL A 172 -18.26 13.36 7.08
CA VAL A 172 -17.54 12.98 5.87
C VAL A 172 -17.23 11.48 5.90
N THR A 173 -17.57 10.79 4.83
CA THR A 173 -17.02 9.46 4.53
C THR A 173 -15.73 9.67 3.75
N ILE A 174 -14.64 9.06 4.25
CA ILE A 174 -13.30 9.17 3.68
C ILE A 174 -12.89 7.79 3.14
N GLY A 175 -12.39 7.75 1.91
CA GLY A 175 -11.82 6.52 1.35
C GLY A 175 -10.53 6.12 2.07
N GLY A 176 -10.35 4.83 2.38
CA GLY A 176 -9.20 4.34 3.16
C GLY A 176 -7.81 4.53 2.53
N GLY A 177 -7.74 5.03 1.29
CA GLY A 177 -6.50 5.43 0.62
C GLY A 177 -6.15 6.92 0.74
N SER A 178 -7.01 7.72 1.38
CA SER A 178 -6.86 9.17 1.48
C SER A 178 -5.81 9.56 2.52
N ALA A 179 -4.89 10.44 2.12
CA ALA A 179 -3.99 11.13 3.03
C ALA A 179 -4.66 12.37 3.63
N VAL A 180 -4.08 12.90 4.72
CA VAL A 180 -4.52 14.17 5.33
C VAL A 180 -4.60 15.30 4.31
N SER A 181 -3.62 15.40 3.40
CA SER A 181 -3.62 16.38 2.31
C SER A 181 -4.85 16.26 1.42
N ASP A 182 -5.18 15.04 1.00
CA ASP A 182 -6.32 14.78 0.10
C ASP A 182 -7.64 15.24 0.74
N ILE A 183 -7.75 15.12 2.07
CA ILE A 183 -8.94 15.49 2.83
C ILE A 183 -9.04 17.00 3.04
N TYR A 184 -7.95 17.64 3.48
CA TYR A 184 -7.95 19.08 3.71
C TYR A 184 -8.07 19.89 2.42
N ASP A 185 -7.50 19.41 1.31
CA ASP A 185 -7.64 20.08 0.01
C ASP A 185 -9.11 20.11 -0.45
N GLU A 186 -9.89 19.08 -0.17
CA GLU A 186 -11.33 19.04 -0.51
C GLU A 186 -12.21 19.77 0.51
N LEU A 187 -12.03 19.54 1.81
CA LEU A 187 -12.85 20.18 2.85
C LEU A 187 -12.59 21.68 2.98
N GLY A 188 -11.36 22.12 2.71
CA GLY A 188 -11.00 23.53 2.70
C GLY A 188 -11.79 24.34 1.68
N LYS A 189 -12.24 23.73 0.57
CA LYS A 189 -13.08 24.38 -0.45
C LYS A 189 -14.48 24.75 0.06
N ILE A 190 -14.92 24.12 1.16
CA ILE A 190 -16.23 24.35 1.77
C ILE A 190 -16.12 24.86 3.22
N TYR A 191 -14.96 25.38 3.61
CA TYR A 191 -14.70 25.92 4.95
C TYR A 191 -14.95 24.91 6.09
N GLN A 192 -14.71 23.63 5.82
CA GLN A 192 -14.80 22.55 6.80
C GLN A 192 -13.42 21.95 7.11
N THR A 193 -13.33 21.26 8.23
CA THR A 193 -12.12 20.55 8.66
C THR A 193 -12.48 19.27 9.39
N ILE A 194 -11.49 18.41 9.60
CA ILE A 194 -11.56 17.26 10.49
C ILE A 194 -10.40 17.32 11.49
N VAL A 195 -10.50 16.53 12.55
CA VAL A 195 -9.35 16.25 13.42
C VAL A 195 -8.52 15.15 12.77
N ALA A 196 -7.29 15.46 12.38
CA ALA A 196 -6.34 14.49 11.81
C ALA A 196 -4.90 14.75 12.28
N GLY A 197 -3.99 13.84 11.93
CA GLY A 197 -2.56 13.98 12.22
C GLY A 197 -1.91 15.19 11.53
N SER A 198 -0.75 15.60 12.02
CA SER A 198 0.00 16.75 11.47
C SER A 198 0.72 16.44 10.15
N GLY A 199 1.13 15.20 9.94
CA GLY A 199 1.79 14.76 8.70
C GLY A 199 0.80 14.74 7.53
N ARG A 200 1.00 15.63 6.55
CA ARG A 200 0.11 15.77 5.38
C ARG A 200 -0.06 14.49 4.57
N SER A 201 0.97 13.66 4.51
CA SER A 201 1.04 12.42 3.74
C SER A 201 0.58 11.19 4.54
N VAL A 202 0.23 11.34 5.82
CA VAL A 202 -0.29 10.26 6.67
C VAL A 202 -1.69 9.87 6.22
N GLY A 203 -2.01 8.58 6.21
CA GLY A 203 -3.34 8.08 5.86
C GLY A 203 -4.33 8.36 6.99
N VAL A 204 -5.55 8.77 6.66
CA VAL A 204 -6.64 8.90 7.63
C VAL A 204 -7.60 7.74 7.44
N GLU A 205 -7.76 6.95 8.50
CA GLU A 205 -8.65 5.80 8.51
C GLU A 205 -9.67 6.01 9.64
N ALA A 206 -10.94 6.16 9.27
CA ALA A 206 -12.05 6.12 10.23
C ALA A 206 -12.38 4.63 10.47
N ILE A 207 -12.23 4.18 11.72
CA ILE A 207 -12.64 2.84 12.17
C ILE A 207 -14.16 2.76 12.24
#